data_AF-A0A524JQN2-F1
#
_entry.id   AF-A0A524JQN2-F1
#
_cell.length_a   1.000
_cell.length_b   1.000
_cell.length_c   1.000
_cell.angle_alpha   90.00
_cell.angle_beta   90.00
_cell.angle_gamma   90.00
#
_symmetry.space_group_name_H-M   'P 1'
#
loop_
_entity.id
_entity.type
_entity.pdbx_description
1 polymer ?
#
loop_
_entity_poly.entity_id
_entity_poly.type
_entity_poly.pdbx_seq_one_letter_code
_entity_poly.pdbx_strand_id
1 'polypeptide(L)'
;NIFTENMKVGDIINIPIAHGEGNYFCTPQELKALNENSQIVFRYCAANGDITDESNPNGSIENIAGITNRSGNVLGMMPHPERCAEEILNGTQGKMIFESILCRLNLNKKEESRA
;
A
#
# COMPACT_ATOMS: atom_id res chain seq x y z
N ASN A 1 7.94 4.76 -4.64
CA ASN A 1 7.35 3.52 -5.20
C ASN A 1 6.17 3.97 -6.04
N ILE A 2 5.92 3.38 -7.23
CA ILE A 2 4.87 3.87 -8.17
C ILE A 2 3.49 4.02 -7.52
N PHE A 3 3.18 3.21 -6.51
CA PHE A 3 1.89 3.24 -5.81
C PHE A 3 1.81 4.27 -4.67
N THR A 4 2.92 4.90 -4.29
CA THR A 4 3.01 5.83 -3.14
C THR A 4 3.82 7.09 -3.45
N GLU A 5 4.03 7.42 -4.73
CA GLU A 5 4.82 8.57 -5.19
C GLU A 5 4.37 9.91 -4.57
N ASN A 6 3.07 10.09 -4.31
CA ASN A 6 2.52 11.30 -3.69
C ASN A 6 2.39 11.18 -2.16
N MET A 7 3.00 10.16 -1.55
CA MET A 7 2.96 9.90 -0.11
C MET A 7 4.38 9.86 0.46
N LYS A 8 4.49 10.09 1.77
CA LYS A 8 5.71 9.90 2.55
C LYS A 8 5.59 8.66 3.42
N VAL A 9 6.73 8.07 3.74
CA VAL A 9 6.77 7.00 4.75
C VAL A 9 6.23 7.54 6.07
N GLY A 10 5.24 6.86 6.64
CA GLY A 10 4.55 7.28 7.85
C GLY A 10 3.25 8.05 7.61
N ASP A 11 2.92 8.39 6.37
CA ASP A 11 1.58 8.92 6.07
C ASP A 11 0.52 7.86 6.39
N ILE A 12 -0.54 8.29 7.07
CA ILE A 12 -1.65 7.43 7.48
C ILE A 12 -2.82 7.68 6.52
N ILE A 13 -3.34 6.60 5.95
CA ILE A 13 -4.53 6.61 5.10
C ILE A 13 -5.56 5.60 5.64
N ASN A 14 -6.83 5.97 5.59
CA ASN A 14 -7.94 5.14 6.00
C ASN A 14 -8.63 4.55 4.76
N ILE A 15 -8.49 3.25 4.57
CA ILE A 15 -8.99 2.53 3.40
C ILE A 15 -9.95 1.43 3.85
N PRO A 16 -11.12 1.26 3.20
CA PRO A 16 -12.07 0.20 3.53
C PRO A 16 -11.47 -1.20 3.45
N ILE A 17 -11.90 -2.05 4.37
CA ILE A 17 -11.54 -3.47 4.48
C ILE A 17 -12.85 -4.27 4.40
N ALA A 18 -12.89 -5.33 3.59
CA ALA A 18 -14.11 -6.11 3.38
C ALA A 18 -13.81 -7.57 3.03
N HIS A 19 -13.26 -8.32 4.00
CA HIS A 19 -12.87 -9.72 3.81
C HIS A 19 -12.93 -10.50 5.11
N GLY A 20 -13.22 -11.81 5.00
CA GLY A 20 -13.16 -12.76 6.12
C GLY A 20 -11.86 -13.56 6.18
N GLU A 21 -11.10 -13.63 5.08
CA GLU A 21 -9.88 -14.43 4.93
C GLU A 21 -8.73 -13.56 4.36
N GLY A 22 -8.30 -12.55 5.11
CA GLY A 22 -7.30 -11.57 4.65
C GLY A 22 -5.92 -11.66 5.34
N ASN A 23 -5.69 -12.68 6.17
CA ASN A 23 -4.45 -12.83 6.93
C ASN A 23 -3.28 -13.12 5.98
N TYR A 24 -2.34 -12.18 5.88
CA TYR A 24 -1.10 -12.40 5.13
C TYR A 24 -0.09 -13.18 5.99
N PHE A 25 0.39 -14.29 5.46
CA PHE A 25 1.41 -15.13 6.06
C PHE A 25 2.47 -15.52 5.02
N CYS A 26 3.70 -15.72 5.47
CA CYS A 26 4.80 -16.22 4.67
C CYS A 26 5.85 -16.88 5.57
N THR A 27 6.82 -17.58 4.97
CA THR A 27 7.93 -18.15 5.72
C THR A 27 8.87 -17.06 6.25
N PRO A 28 9.64 -17.31 7.33
CA PRO A 28 10.62 -16.34 7.83
C PRO A 28 11.65 -15.88 6.78
N GLN A 29 12.01 -16.78 5.85
CA GLN A 29 12.95 -16.49 4.76
C GLN A 29 12.32 -15.53 3.74
N GLU A 30 11.05 -15.75 3.37
CA GLU A 30 10.31 -14.85 2.49
C GLU A 30 10.09 -13.49 3.15
N LEU A 31 9.71 -13.46 4.45
CA LEU A 31 9.54 -12.23 5.19
C LEU A 31 10.82 -11.40 5.24
N LYS A 32 11.95 -12.05 5.51
CA LYS A 32 13.26 -11.39 5.50
C LYS A 32 13.56 -10.81 4.12
N ALA A 33 13.33 -11.58 3.05
CA ALA A 33 13.55 -11.11 1.69
C ALA A 33 12.61 -9.93 1.32
N LEU A 34 11.34 -9.95 1.74
CA LEU A 34 10.41 -8.85 1.51
C LEU A 34 10.88 -7.55 2.17
N ASN A 35 11.35 -7.63 3.41
CA ASN A 35 11.90 -6.50 4.15
C ASN A 35 13.19 -5.97 3.52
N GLU A 36 14.16 -6.84 3.21
CA GLU A 36 15.44 -6.44 2.58
C GLU A 36 15.23 -5.78 1.21
N ASN A 37 14.24 -6.23 0.44
CA ASN A 37 13.92 -5.68 -0.87
C ASN A 37 12.93 -4.50 -0.81
N SER A 38 12.54 -4.02 0.37
CA SER A 38 11.56 -2.92 0.54
C SER A 38 10.24 -3.17 -0.20
N GLN A 39 9.76 -4.42 -0.21
CA GLN A 39 8.57 -4.85 -0.93
C GLN A 39 7.28 -4.69 -0.12
N ILE A 40 7.36 -4.37 1.17
CA ILE A 40 6.19 -4.12 2.01
C ILE A 40 5.83 -2.64 1.90
N VAL A 41 4.67 -2.35 1.31
CA VAL A 41 4.26 -0.98 0.98
C VAL A 41 3.28 -0.42 2.01
N PHE A 42 2.37 -1.26 2.52
CA PHE A 42 1.38 -0.84 3.50
C PHE A 42 1.38 -1.76 4.71
N ARG A 43 1.22 -1.15 5.89
CA ARG A 43 0.98 -1.84 7.15
C ARG A 43 -0.28 -1.27 7.82
N TYR A 44 -1.02 -2.14 8.50
CA TYR A 44 -2.06 -1.71 9.41
C TYR A 44 -1.43 -0.98 10.59
N CYS A 45 -2.09 0.09 11.04
CA CYS A 45 -1.69 0.89 12.18
C CYS A 45 -2.92 1.48 12.85
N ALA A 46 -2.76 1.91 14.10
CA ALA A 46 -3.76 2.69 14.82
C ALA A 46 -3.85 4.11 14.23
N ALA A 47 -4.88 4.85 14.62
CA ALA A 47 -5.13 6.21 14.10
C ALA A 47 -4.00 7.21 14.38
N ASN A 48 -3.13 6.93 15.35
CA ASN A 48 -1.94 7.72 15.66
C ASN A 48 -0.67 7.25 14.91
N GLY A 49 -0.76 6.19 14.11
CA GLY A 49 0.35 5.61 13.35
C GLY A 49 1.07 4.47 14.05
N ASP A 50 0.72 4.14 15.30
CA ASP A 50 1.35 3.05 16.02
C ASP A 50 0.97 1.70 15.39
N ILE A 51 1.97 0.84 15.20
CA ILE A 51 1.79 -0.50 14.67
C ILE A 51 1.75 -1.46 15.86
N THR A 52 0.55 -1.92 16.20
CA THR A 52 0.32 -2.85 17.32
C THR A 52 -0.50 -4.06 16.86
N ASP A 53 -0.54 -5.12 17.66
CA ASP A 53 -1.34 -6.30 17.34
C ASP A 53 -2.85 -5.99 17.31
N GLU A 54 -3.32 -5.05 18.13
CA GLU A 54 -4.71 -4.59 18.14
C GLU A 54 -5.09 -3.79 16.89
N SER A 55 -4.10 -3.14 16.26
CA SER A 55 -4.31 -2.43 15.00
C SER A 55 -4.40 -3.36 13.79
N ASN A 56 -4.11 -4.66 13.99
CA ASN A 56 -4.13 -5.69 12.96
C ASN A 56 -5.51 -6.34 12.84
N PRO A 57 -6.35 -5.99 11.85
CA PRO A 57 -7.72 -6.48 11.79
C PRO A 57 -7.82 -7.98 11.45
N ASN A 58 -6.75 -8.57 10.93
CA ASN A 58 -6.79 -9.94 10.40
C ASN A 58 -5.59 -10.81 10.84
N GLY A 59 -4.71 -10.30 11.70
CA GLY A 59 -3.56 -11.03 12.23
C GLY A 59 -2.42 -11.26 11.21
N SER A 60 -2.33 -10.43 10.17
CA SER A 60 -1.25 -10.52 9.17
C SER A 60 0.13 -10.35 9.82
N ILE A 61 1.12 -11.15 9.39
CA ILE A 61 2.49 -11.03 9.90
C ILE A 61 3.03 -9.61 9.70
N GLU A 62 3.68 -9.04 10.73
CA GLU A 62 4.15 -7.65 10.77
C GLU A 62 3.10 -6.59 10.36
N ASN A 63 1.81 -6.84 10.60
CA ASN A 63 0.72 -5.95 10.18
C ASN A 63 0.68 -5.71 8.65
N ILE A 64 1.23 -6.60 7.82
CA ILE A 64 1.30 -6.39 6.36
C ILE A 64 -0.11 -6.25 5.76
N ALA A 65 -0.36 -5.12 5.10
CA ALA A 65 -1.61 -4.84 4.39
C ALA A 65 -1.44 -4.85 2.86
N GLY A 66 -0.22 -4.66 2.36
CA GLY A 66 0.08 -4.73 0.93
C GLY A 66 1.57 -4.82 0.61
N ILE A 67 1.89 -5.59 -0.43
CA ILE A 67 3.24 -5.85 -0.90
C ILE A 67 3.36 -5.65 -2.42
N THR A 68 4.56 -5.37 -2.89
CA THR A 68 4.86 -5.37 -4.33
C THR A 68 5.74 -6.54 -4.77
N ASN A 69 5.74 -6.84 -6.06
CA ASN A 69 6.77 -7.68 -6.67
C ASN A 69 8.17 -7.02 -6.59
N ARG A 70 9.22 -7.77 -6.94
CA ARG A 70 10.62 -7.28 -6.90
C ARG A 70 10.87 -6.07 -7.80
N SER A 71 10.18 -6.00 -8.94
CA SER A 71 10.28 -4.86 -9.86
C SER A 71 9.48 -3.64 -9.40
N GLY A 72 8.71 -3.75 -8.32
CA GLY A 72 7.94 -2.65 -7.73
C GLY A 72 6.76 -2.15 -8.58
N ASN A 73 6.36 -2.89 -9.62
CA ASN A 73 5.33 -2.46 -10.58
C ASN A 73 4.02 -3.26 -10.49
N VAL A 74 3.95 -4.26 -9.61
CA VAL A 74 2.73 -4.99 -9.28
C VAL A 74 2.53 -4.89 -7.78
N LEU A 75 1.40 -4.35 -7.34
CA LEU A 75 0.97 -4.27 -5.94
C LEU A 75 -0.17 -5.24 -5.70
N GLY A 76 -0.01 -6.10 -4.70
CA GLY A 76 -1.11 -6.83 -4.08
C GLY A 76 -1.39 -6.22 -2.71
N MET A 77 -2.65 -5.88 -2.43
CA MET A 77 -3.05 -5.37 -1.13
C MET A 77 -4.44 -5.87 -0.75
N MET A 78 -4.69 -5.96 0.55
CA MET A 78 -5.98 -6.38 1.09
C MET A 78 -6.97 -5.22 1.23
N PRO A 79 -6.60 -4.00 1.67
CA PRO A 79 -7.54 -2.88 1.67
C PRO A 79 -8.02 -2.54 0.26
N HIS A 80 -9.23 -1.99 0.15
CA HIS A 80 -9.93 -1.68 -1.10
C HIS A 80 -9.91 -0.17 -1.40
N PRO A 81 -8.82 0.39 -1.96
CA PRO A 81 -8.72 1.82 -2.24
C PRO A 81 -9.74 2.29 -3.28
N GLU A 82 -10.22 1.42 -4.15
CA GLU A 82 -11.27 1.74 -5.12
C GLU A 82 -12.61 2.09 -4.47
N ARG A 83 -12.85 1.59 -3.24
CA ARG A 83 -14.07 1.87 -2.46
C ARG A 83 -14.01 3.16 -1.65
N CYS A 84 -12.97 3.97 -1.84
CA CYS A 84 -12.77 5.30 -1.22
C CYS A 84 -11.93 6.22 -2.12
N ALA A 85 -12.13 6.13 -3.43
CA ALA A 85 -11.43 6.96 -4.42
C ALA A 85 -12.21 8.22 -4.85
N GLU A 86 -13.49 8.32 -4.48
CA GLU A 86 -14.38 9.44 -4.85
C GLU A 86 -15.30 9.78 -3.68
N GLU A 87 -15.69 11.05 -3.54
CA GLU A 87 -16.57 11.50 -2.46
C GLU A 87 -17.87 10.68 -2.36
N ILE A 88 -18.42 10.26 -3.50
CA ILE A 88 -19.66 9.44 -3.54
C ILE A 88 -19.42 8.01 -3.02
N LEU A 89 -18.16 7.56 -2.99
CA LEU A 89 -17.71 6.23 -2.60
C LEU A 89 -17.04 6.30 -1.22
N ASN A 90 -17.68 6.89 -0.21
CA ASN A 90 -17.15 6.92 1.17
C ASN A 90 -15.81 7.64 1.37
N GLY A 91 -15.45 8.57 0.48
CA GLY A 91 -14.28 9.46 0.63
C GLY A 91 -13.24 9.32 -0.48
N THR A 92 -12.13 10.04 -0.34
CA THR A 92 -11.16 10.25 -1.43
C THR A 92 -9.75 9.74 -1.12
N GLN A 93 -9.52 9.12 0.03
CA GLN A 93 -8.16 8.74 0.43
C GLN A 93 -7.55 7.62 -0.42
N GLY A 94 -8.36 6.71 -0.95
CA GLY A 94 -7.90 5.68 -1.89
C GLY A 94 -7.40 6.26 -3.22
N LYS A 95 -7.89 7.45 -3.60
CA LYS A 95 -7.47 8.17 -4.80
C LYS A 95 -5.97 8.45 -4.82
N MET A 96 -5.36 8.69 -3.64
CA MET A 96 -3.94 9.01 -3.52
C MET A 96 -3.01 7.93 -4.10
N ILE A 97 -3.43 6.65 -4.03
CA ILE A 97 -2.68 5.53 -4.63
C ILE A 97 -2.73 5.62 -6.16
N PHE A 98 -3.90 5.87 -6.74
CA PHE A 98 -4.07 5.99 -8.19
C PHE A 98 -3.38 7.25 -8.74
N GLU A 99 -3.45 8.37 -8.02
CA GLU A 99 -2.73 9.59 -8.38
C GLU A 99 -1.22 9.41 -8.35
N SER A 100 -0.71 8.58 -7.43
CA SER A 100 0.71 8.21 -7.39
C SER A 100 1.14 7.47 -8.67
N ILE A 101 0.31 6.53 -9.15
CA ILE A 101 0.56 5.82 -10.42
C ILE A 101 0.61 6.82 -11.58
N LEU A 102 -0.38 7.72 -11.68
CA LEU A 102 -0.44 8.74 -12.74
C LEU A 102 0.77 9.69 -12.68
N CYS A 103 1.17 10.11 -11.47
CA CYS A 103 2.34 10.95 -11.26
C CYS A 103 3.60 10.30 -11.85
N ARG A 104 3.86 9.04 -11.48
CA ARG A 104 5.03 8.29 -11.96
C ARG A 104 5.00 8.09 -13.48
N LEU A 105 3.86 7.72 -14.06
CA LEU A 105 3.73 7.55 -15.52
C LEU A 105 3.97 8.85 -16.29
N ASN A 106 3.54 9.99 -15.73
CA ASN A 106 3.78 11.30 -16.33
C ASN A 106 5.24 11.76 -16.21
N LEU A 107 5.94 11.37 -15.15
CA LEU A 107 7.39 11.61 -15.02
C LEU A 107 8.17 10.86 -16.11
N ASN A 108 7.85 9.59 -16.35
CA ASN A 108 8.51 8.78 -17.38
C ASN A 108 8.40 9.43 -18.78
N LYS A 109 7.21 9.93 -19.14
CA LYS A 109 7.00 10.65 -20.42
C LYS A 109 7.85 11.91 -20.55
N LYS A 110 8.10 12.61 -19.44
CA LYS A 110 8.96 13.81 -19.43
C LYS A 110 10.45 13.45 -19.57
N GLU A 111 10.87 12.31 -19.06
CA GLU A 111 12.24 11.81 -19.20
C GLU A 111 12.51 11.36 -20.65
N GLU A 112 11.59 10.60 -21.25
CA GLU A 112 11.69 10.14 -22.64
C GLU A 112 11.69 11.29 -23.66
N SER A 113 10.92 12.37 -23.40
CA SER A 113 10.89 13.56 -24.27
C SER A 113 12.09 14.49 -24.12
N ARG A 114 12.98 14.24 -23.15
CA ARG A 114 14.22 14.99 -22.91
C ARG A 114 15.48 14.25 -23.40
N ALA A 115 15.36 12.98 -23.80
CA ALA A 115 16.42 12.16 -24.37
C ALA A 115 16.43 12.26 -25.90
#